data_AF-A0A2W5UW84-F1
#
_entry.id   AF-A0A2W5UW84-F1
#
_cell.length_a   1.000
_cell.length_b   1.000
_cell.length_c   1.000
_cell.angle_alpha   90.00
_cell.angle_beta   90.00
_cell.angle_gamma   90.00
#
_symmetry.space_group_name_H-M   'P 1'
#
loop_
_entity.id
_entity.type
_entity.pdbx_description
1 polymer ?
#
loop_
_entity_poly.entity_id
_entity_poly.type
_entity_poly.pdbx_seq_one_letter_code
_entity_poly.pdbx_strand_id
1 'polypeptide(L)'
;TWHRDHLIDPRSVVPESVMPPYKFLAEKDLDYSDIVARMKTQHTVGVPYTADEIANAKKDLEAQADPFSTDAVGLRARYGAKVVNRDFDGDPNKISEMDALVAYLQMLGTLVDFKSYKAQAPENQR
;
A
#
# COMPACT_ATOMS: atom_id res chain seq x y z
N THR A 1 6.26 8.19 -9.73
CA THR A 1 6.86 6.87 -10.05
C THR A 1 6.00 6.19 -11.10
N TRP A 2 6.46 5.09 -11.69
CA TRP A 2 5.74 4.38 -12.76
C TRP A 2 4.25 4.13 -12.45
N HIS A 3 3.91 3.65 -11.23
CA HIS A 3 2.51 3.41 -10.86
C HIS A 3 1.64 4.67 -10.91
N ARG A 4 2.12 5.78 -10.35
CA ARG A 4 1.43 7.07 -10.41
C ARG A 4 1.26 7.54 -11.86
N ASP A 5 2.35 7.56 -12.62
CA ASP A 5 2.33 8.09 -13.99
C ASP A 5 1.39 7.24 -14.87
N HIS A 6 1.43 5.92 -14.70
CA HIS A 6 0.50 4.99 -15.34
C HIS A 6 -0.94 5.18 -14.87
N LEU A 7 -1.22 5.41 -13.59
CA LEU A 7 -2.59 5.66 -13.11
C LEU A 7 -3.15 7.00 -13.59
N ILE A 8 -2.32 8.04 -13.72
CA ILE A 8 -2.72 9.35 -14.22
C ILE A 8 -3.05 9.28 -15.72
N ASP A 9 -2.13 8.74 -16.52
CA ASP A 9 -2.32 8.54 -17.96
C ASP A 9 -1.64 7.25 -18.44
N PRO A 10 -2.38 6.11 -18.46
CA PRO A 10 -1.82 4.82 -18.84
C PRO A 10 -1.16 4.83 -20.22
N ARG A 11 -1.70 5.60 -21.19
CA ARG A 11 -1.18 5.65 -22.56
C ARG A 11 0.08 6.50 -22.71
N SER A 12 0.40 7.35 -21.73
CA SER A 12 1.67 8.07 -21.69
C SER A 12 2.86 7.15 -21.38
N VAL A 13 2.61 6.05 -20.66
CA VAL A 13 3.63 5.09 -20.22
C VAL A 13 3.60 3.81 -21.07
N VAL A 14 2.40 3.38 -21.48
CA VAL A 14 2.15 2.20 -22.32
C VAL A 14 1.14 2.58 -23.40
N PRO A 15 1.58 2.97 -24.62
CA PRO A 15 0.70 3.53 -25.66
C PRO A 15 -0.54 2.71 -26.00
N GLU A 16 -0.44 1.38 -25.93
CA GLU A 16 -1.51 0.44 -26.24
C GLU A 16 -2.43 0.12 -25.05
N SER A 17 -2.24 0.78 -23.90
CA SER A 17 -3.02 0.51 -22.69
C SER A 17 -4.50 0.84 -22.91
N VAL A 18 -5.37 -0.14 -22.61
CA VAL A 18 -6.83 0.01 -22.59
C VAL A 18 -7.34 0.46 -21.22
N MET A 19 -6.45 0.60 -20.22
CA MET A 19 -6.82 1.01 -18.88
C MET A 19 -7.35 2.45 -18.91
N PRO A 20 -8.48 2.75 -18.26
CA PRO A 20 -8.95 4.12 -18.08
C PRO A 20 -7.95 4.96 -17.26
N PRO A 21 -7.88 6.29 -17.46
CA PRO A 21 -7.11 7.15 -16.56
C PRO A 21 -7.84 7.32 -15.22
N TYR A 22 -7.07 7.27 -14.13
CA TYR A 22 -7.50 7.43 -12.74
C TYR A 22 -6.88 8.66 -12.08
N LYS A 23 -6.60 9.72 -12.85
CA LYS A 23 -5.99 10.96 -12.35
C LYS A 23 -6.69 11.57 -11.12
N PHE A 24 -8.00 11.36 -10.98
CA PHE A 24 -8.81 11.88 -9.87
C PHE A 24 -8.34 11.37 -8.51
N LEU A 25 -7.64 10.23 -8.45
CA LEU A 25 -7.07 9.69 -7.21
C LEU A 25 -6.01 10.62 -6.61
N ALA A 26 -5.25 11.34 -7.46
CA ALA A 26 -4.25 12.31 -7.01
C ALA A 26 -4.88 13.65 -6.60
N GLU A 27 -6.10 13.93 -7.07
CA GLU A 27 -6.82 15.17 -6.77
C GLU A 27 -7.54 15.09 -5.41
N LYS A 28 -7.95 13.88 -4.99
CA LYS A 28 -8.71 13.65 -3.76
C LYS A 28 -7.83 13.33 -2.56
N ASP A 29 -8.11 13.99 -1.44
CA ASP A 29 -7.54 13.64 -0.14
C ASP A 29 -8.12 12.30 0.34
N LEU A 30 -7.28 11.50 0.98
CA LEU A 30 -7.70 10.26 1.59
C LEU A 30 -8.56 10.55 2.83
N ASP A 31 -9.79 10.02 2.86
CA ASP A 31 -10.56 9.93 4.10
C ASP A 31 -10.16 8.64 4.84
N TYR A 32 -9.41 8.81 5.92
CA TYR A 32 -9.01 7.73 6.82
C TYR A 32 -9.53 7.94 8.23
N SER A 33 -10.62 8.71 8.39
CA SER A 33 -11.25 8.97 9.68
C SER A 33 -11.73 7.71 10.40
N ASP A 34 -12.03 6.65 9.64
CA ASP A 34 -12.55 5.37 10.13
C ASP A 34 -11.49 4.25 10.21
N ILE A 35 -10.20 4.53 9.96
CA ILE A 35 -9.15 3.49 9.83
C ILE A 35 -9.07 2.57 11.05
N VAL A 36 -9.18 3.13 12.25
CA VAL A 36 -9.19 2.38 13.51
C VAL A 36 -10.40 1.44 13.57
N ALA A 37 -11.58 1.92 13.17
CA ALA A 37 -12.78 1.09 13.15
C ALA A 37 -12.65 -0.05 12.13
N ARG A 38 -12.12 0.24 10.93
CA ARG A 38 -11.86 -0.78 9.89
C ARG A 38 -10.88 -1.85 10.37
N MET A 39 -9.80 -1.48 11.06
CA MET A 39 -8.85 -2.45 11.61
C MET A 39 -9.45 -3.27 12.76
N LYS A 40 -10.27 -2.66 13.63
CA LYS A 40 -11.02 -3.40 14.67
C LYS A 40 -11.98 -4.42 14.07
N THR A 41 -12.75 -4.03 13.05
CA THR A 41 -13.67 -4.94 12.35
C THR A 41 -12.90 -6.09 11.69
N GLN A 42 -11.78 -5.79 11.02
CA GLN A 42 -10.91 -6.82 10.43
C GLN A 42 -10.36 -7.78 11.49
N HIS A 43 -9.96 -7.26 12.65
CA HIS A 43 -9.55 -8.07 13.80
C HIS A 43 -10.69 -9.00 14.27
N THR A 44 -11.91 -8.48 14.39
CA THR A 44 -13.09 -9.27 14.75
C THR A 44 -13.36 -10.42 13.78
N VAL A 45 -13.09 -10.24 12.48
CA VAL A 45 -13.27 -11.29 11.46
C VAL A 45 -12.03 -12.16 11.23
N GLY A 46 -11.00 -12.04 12.07
CA GLY A 46 -9.85 -12.95 12.12
C GLY A 46 -8.57 -12.47 11.46
N VAL A 47 -8.50 -11.22 10.96
CA VAL A 47 -7.22 -10.64 10.55
C VAL A 47 -6.37 -10.39 11.80
N PRO A 48 -5.11 -10.85 11.87
CA PRO A 48 -4.34 -10.88 13.12
C PRO A 48 -3.74 -9.52 13.51
N TYR A 49 -4.51 -8.43 13.41
CA TYR A 49 -4.09 -7.13 13.92
C TYR A 49 -3.93 -7.16 15.43
N THR A 50 -2.83 -6.62 15.93
CA THR A 50 -2.55 -6.47 17.36
C THR A 50 -3.21 -5.21 17.93
N ALA A 51 -3.36 -5.16 19.25
CA ALA A 51 -3.85 -3.95 19.92
C ALA A 51 -2.93 -2.74 19.68
N ASP A 52 -1.61 -2.95 19.56
CA ASP A 52 -0.64 -1.88 19.28
C ASP A 52 -0.81 -1.34 17.85
N GLU A 53 -0.99 -2.21 16.86
CA GLU A 53 -1.28 -1.81 15.48
C GLU A 53 -2.58 -1.01 15.38
N ILE A 54 -3.65 -1.46 16.03
CA ILE A 54 -4.93 -0.75 16.04
C ILE A 54 -4.80 0.62 16.74
N ALA A 55 -4.05 0.70 17.84
CA ALA A 55 -3.83 1.94 18.57
C ALA A 55 -3.00 2.96 17.77
N ASN A 56 -2.08 2.49 16.92
CA ASN A 56 -1.22 3.33 16.09
C ASN A 56 -1.71 3.49 14.65
N ALA A 57 -2.86 2.92 14.28
CA ALA A 57 -3.37 2.84 12.89
C ALA A 57 -3.24 4.14 12.08
N LYS A 58 -3.73 5.26 12.65
CA LYS A 58 -3.67 6.58 11.99
C LYS A 58 -2.23 7.04 11.79
N LYS A 59 -1.44 6.93 12.84
CA LYS A 59 -0.02 7.32 12.88
C LYS A 59 0.81 6.50 11.91
N ASP A 60 0.52 5.21 11.80
CA ASP A 60 1.18 4.28 10.88
C ASP A 60 0.83 4.58 9.43
N LEU A 61 -0.45 4.86 9.13
CA LEU A 61 -0.90 5.26 7.81
C LEU A 61 -0.20 6.55 7.36
N GLU A 62 -0.17 7.58 8.23
CA GLU A 62 0.51 8.84 7.96
C GLU A 62 2.02 8.64 7.78
N ALA A 63 2.64 7.86 8.68
CA ALA A 63 4.04 7.51 8.58
C ALA A 63 4.36 6.72 7.31
N GLN A 64 3.44 5.91 6.77
CA GLN A 64 3.70 5.16 5.56
C GLN A 64 3.84 6.08 4.34
N ALA A 65 3.00 7.10 4.25
CA ALA A 65 2.98 8.05 3.13
C ALA A 65 4.04 9.17 3.24
N ASP A 66 4.57 9.45 4.43
CA ASP A 66 5.55 10.52 4.64
C ASP A 66 7.01 10.01 4.64
N PRO A 67 7.82 10.31 3.61
CA PRO A 67 9.23 9.88 3.53
C PRO A 67 10.11 10.43 4.66
N PHE A 68 9.68 11.47 5.37
CA PHE A 68 10.41 12.12 6.45
C PHE A 68 9.85 11.78 7.84
N SER A 69 8.87 10.89 7.92
CA SER A 69 8.22 10.54 9.19
C SER A 69 9.21 9.99 10.20
N THR A 70 9.21 10.56 11.40
CA THR A 70 9.97 10.05 12.55
C THR A 70 9.44 8.72 13.06
N ASP A 71 8.24 8.32 12.64
CA ASP A 71 7.53 7.13 13.12
C ASP A 71 7.68 5.91 12.21
N ALA A 72 8.43 6.06 11.11
CA ALA A 72 8.67 4.99 10.15
C ALA A 72 9.41 3.78 10.78
N VAL A 73 10.13 3.98 11.89
CA VAL A 73 10.72 2.88 12.67
C VAL A 73 9.64 2.08 13.41
N GLY A 74 8.69 2.76 14.04
CA GLY A 74 7.55 2.12 14.73
C GLY A 74 6.66 1.36 13.76
N LEU A 75 6.37 1.96 12.59
CA LEU A 75 5.65 1.31 11.50
C LEU A 75 6.30 -0.03 11.11
N ARG A 76 7.61 -0.03 10.83
CA ARG A 76 8.34 -1.24 10.44
C ARG A 76 8.50 -2.25 11.57
N ALA A 77 8.51 -1.80 12.83
CA ALA A 77 8.53 -2.71 13.98
C ALA A 77 7.22 -3.50 14.10
N ARG A 78 6.08 -2.86 13.80
CA ARG A 78 4.76 -3.51 13.82
C ARG A 78 4.53 -4.44 12.62
N TYR A 79 4.70 -3.92 11.40
CA TYR A 79 4.31 -4.64 10.19
C TYR A 79 5.48 -5.32 9.44
N GLY A 80 6.70 -5.14 9.93
CA GLY A 80 7.91 -5.76 9.39
C GLY A 80 8.71 -4.87 8.42
N ALA A 81 9.97 -5.28 8.18
CA ALA A 81 10.94 -4.51 7.40
C ALA A 81 10.59 -4.37 5.90
N LYS A 82 9.66 -5.19 5.38
CA LYS A 82 9.19 -5.12 3.99
C LYS A 82 8.24 -3.95 3.73
N VAL A 83 7.71 -3.31 4.77
CA VAL A 83 6.85 -2.16 4.61
C VAL A 83 7.64 -1.00 4.01
N VAL A 84 7.15 -0.53 2.86
CA VAL A 84 7.65 0.65 2.19
C VAL A 84 7.04 1.88 2.85
N ASN A 85 7.89 2.84 3.18
CA ASN A 85 7.50 4.17 3.63
C ASN A 85 8.21 5.17 2.72
N ARG A 86 7.43 6.02 2.04
CA ARG A 86 7.89 6.99 1.02
C ARG A 86 6.73 7.86 0.57
N ASP A 87 7.07 8.92 -0.14
CA ASP A 87 6.14 9.61 -1.03
C ASP A 87 5.82 8.72 -2.25
N PHE A 88 4.52 8.39 -2.42
CA PHE A 88 4.04 7.49 -3.47
C PHE A 88 3.50 8.25 -4.69
N ASP A 89 2.76 9.33 -4.47
CA ASP A 89 2.12 10.14 -5.51
C ASP A 89 2.93 11.40 -5.94
N GLY A 90 4.00 11.75 -5.23
CA GLY A 90 4.84 12.91 -5.55
C GLY A 90 4.40 14.24 -4.94
N ASP A 91 3.36 14.26 -4.09
CA ASP A 91 2.91 15.44 -3.36
C ASP A 91 2.99 15.22 -1.84
N PRO A 92 4.09 15.61 -1.19
CA PRO A 92 4.28 15.36 0.24
C PRO A 92 3.40 16.24 1.14
N ASN A 93 2.59 17.16 0.59
CA ASN A 93 1.79 18.08 1.38
C ASN A 93 0.44 17.50 1.80
N LYS A 94 0.07 16.33 1.27
CA LYS A 94 -1.20 15.65 1.56
C LYS A 94 -1.03 14.14 1.42
N ILE A 95 -2.02 13.41 1.90
CA ILE A 95 -2.14 11.97 1.66
C ILE A 95 -3.36 11.79 0.77
N SER A 96 -3.15 11.36 -0.47
CA SER A 96 -4.21 11.22 -1.46
C SER A 96 -4.74 9.79 -1.56
N GLU A 97 -5.86 9.62 -2.26
CA GLU A 97 -6.33 8.29 -2.65
C GLU A 97 -5.29 7.56 -3.54
N MET A 98 -4.46 8.30 -4.30
CA MET A 98 -3.38 7.75 -5.11
C MET A 98 -2.30 7.12 -4.23
N ASP A 99 -1.90 7.77 -3.14
CA ASP A 99 -0.90 7.20 -2.20
C ASP A 99 -1.37 5.85 -1.66
N ALA A 100 -2.62 5.79 -1.19
CA ALA A 100 -3.21 4.56 -0.65
C ALA A 100 -3.21 3.42 -1.67
N LEU A 101 -3.59 3.70 -2.92
CA LEU A 101 -3.62 2.69 -3.97
C LEU A 101 -2.21 2.20 -4.33
N VAL A 102 -1.25 3.11 -4.47
CA VAL A 102 0.14 2.73 -4.81
C VAL A 102 0.78 1.95 -3.67
N ALA A 103 0.56 2.35 -2.40
CA ALA A 103 1.03 1.62 -1.24
C ALA A 103 0.47 0.19 -1.21
N TYR A 104 -0.82 0.02 -1.51
CA TYR A 104 -1.46 -1.30 -1.63
C TYR A 104 -0.81 -2.14 -2.75
N LEU A 105 -0.65 -1.58 -3.96
CA LEU A 105 -0.06 -2.28 -5.10
C LEU A 105 1.38 -2.75 -4.81
N GLN A 106 2.17 -1.96 -4.08
CA GLN A 106 3.54 -2.33 -3.72
C GLN A 106 3.64 -3.42 -2.65
N MET A 107 2.57 -3.71 -1.91
CA MET A 107 2.53 -4.81 -0.95
C MET A 107 2.21 -6.16 -1.63
N LEU A 108 1.48 -6.15 -2.75
CA LEU A 108 1.02 -7.36 -3.42
C LEU A 108 2.17 -8.29 -3.82
N GLY A 109 2.07 -9.56 -3.41
CA GLY A 109 3.06 -10.59 -3.74
C GLY A 109 4.36 -10.55 -2.94
N THR A 110 4.58 -9.54 -2.09
CA THR A 110 5.86 -9.38 -1.34
C THR A 110 6.01 -10.32 -0.16
N LEU A 111 4.90 -10.88 0.34
CA LEU A 111 4.87 -11.74 1.53
C LEU A 111 5.08 -13.23 1.22
N VAL A 112 5.09 -13.63 -0.06
CA VAL A 112 5.36 -15.01 -0.47
C VAL A 112 6.84 -15.34 -0.27
N ASP A 113 7.12 -16.47 0.38
CA ASP A 113 8.47 -17.05 0.38
C ASP A 113 8.66 -17.94 -0.86
N PHE A 114 9.24 -17.35 -1.91
CA PHE A 114 9.51 -18.04 -3.17
C PHE A 114 10.51 -19.21 -3.05
N LYS A 115 11.22 -19.36 -1.91
CA LYS A 115 12.09 -20.53 -1.67
C LYS A 115 11.29 -21.80 -1.40
N SER A 116 10.04 -21.68 -0.97
CA SER A 116 9.13 -22.81 -0.74
C SER A 116 8.42 -23.28 -2.01
N TYR A 117 8.39 -22.45 -3.05
CA TYR A 117 7.74 -22.76 -4.33
C TYR A 117 8.69 -23.51 -5.27
N LYS A 118 8.36 -24.77 -5.60
CA LYS A 118 9.05 -25.56 -6.61
C LYS A 118 8.30 -25.46 -7.93
N ALA A 119 8.70 -24.51 -8.78
CA ALA A 119 8.14 -24.32 -10.13
C ALA A 119 8.21 -25.57 -11.02
N GLN A 120 9.12 -26.50 -10.69
CA GLN A 120 9.33 -27.75 -11.42
C GLN A 120 8.57 -28.94 -10.83
N ALA A 121 7.77 -28.73 -9.78
CA ALA A 121 6.96 -29.81 -9.21
C ALA A 121 5.92 -30.27 -10.25
N PRO A 122 5.69 -31.59 -10.40
CA PRO A 122 4.77 -32.14 -11.41
C PRO A 122 3.37 -31.52 -11.35
N GLU A 123 2.89 -31.20 -10.15
CA GLU A 123 1.60 -30.55 -9.90
C GLU A 123 1.48 -29.11 -10.43
N ASN A 124 2.62 -28.44 -10.71
CA ASN A 124 2.68 -27.06 -11.18
C ASN A 124 3.05 -26.95 -12.68
N GLN A 125 3.31 -28.07 -13.34
CA GLN A 125 3.52 -28.13 -14.78
C GLN A 125 2.18 -28.44 -15.45
N ARG A 126 1.58 -27.44 -16.10
CA ARG A 126 0.42 -27.62 -16.98
C ARG A 126 0.84 -28.16 -18.33
#